data_AF-A0A746A251-F1
#
_entry.id   AF-A0A746A251-F1
#
_cell.length_a   1.000
_cell.length_b   1.000
_cell.length_c   1.000
_cell.angle_alpha   90.00
_cell.angle_beta   90.00
_cell.angle_gamma   90.00
#
_symmetry.space_group_name_H-M   'P 1'
#
loop_
_entity.id
_entity.type
_entity.pdbx_description
1 polymer ?
#
loop_
_entity_poly.entity_id
_entity_poly.type
_entity_poly.pdbx_seq_one_letter_code
_entity_poly.pdbx_strand_id
1 'polypeptide(L)'
;MGKSRGDHNRLGIALQIGCVRFLGTFLTDMNHIPSGVRHFTARQLGIRDITVLAEYGQRENTRREHAALIRQHYQYREFAWPWTFRLTRLLYTRSWISNERPGLLFDLATGWLMQHRIILPGATTLTRLISEVREKATLRLWNKLALIPSAEQRSQLEMLLGPTDCSRLSLLESLKKGPVTISGPAFNEA
;
A
#
# COMPACT_ATOMS: atom_id res chain seq x y z
N MET A 1 0.29 16.79 28.60
CA MET A 1 -0.35 17.64 27.57
C MET A 1 -1.23 18.74 28.18
N GLY A 2 -0.78 19.46 29.22
CA GLY A 2 -1.62 20.42 29.97
C GLY A 2 -1.61 21.87 29.48
N LYS A 3 -1.20 22.14 28.23
CA LYS A 3 -1.05 23.52 27.71
C LYS A 3 -2.17 24.00 26.78
N SER A 4 -3.11 23.15 26.40
CA SER A 4 -4.22 23.53 25.53
C SER A 4 -5.47 23.78 26.36
N ARG A 5 -5.66 25.05 26.78
CA ARG A 5 -6.67 25.44 27.78
C ARG A 5 -8.12 25.50 27.27
N GLY A 6 -8.35 25.54 25.96
CA GLY A 6 -9.70 25.63 25.37
C GLY A 6 -10.34 24.27 25.06
N ASP A 7 -11.65 24.15 25.26
CA ASP A 7 -12.42 22.92 24.99
C ASP A 7 -12.32 22.47 23.53
N HIS A 8 -12.28 23.40 22.57
CA HIS A 8 -12.02 23.09 21.15
C HIS A 8 -10.67 22.37 20.95
N ASN A 9 -9.62 22.78 21.65
CA ASN A 9 -8.31 22.15 21.56
C ASN A 9 -8.27 20.80 22.27
N ARG A 10 -8.90 20.69 23.45
CA ARG A 10 -9.01 19.42 24.19
C ARG A 10 -9.72 18.36 23.33
N LEU A 11 -10.86 18.73 22.74
CA LEU A 11 -11.63 17.85 21.87
C LEU A 11 -10.85 17.50 20.61
N GLY A 12 -10.25 18.49 19.94
CA GLY A 12 -9.50 18.25 18.71
C GLY A 12 -8.26 17.37 18.92
N ILE A 13 -7.51 17.57 20.00
CA ILE A 13 -6.37 16.70 20.34
C ILE A 13 -6.84 15.27 20.62
N ALA A 14 -7.90 15.09 21.42
CA ALA A 14 -8.42 13.77 21.74
C ALA A 14 -8.87 13.01 20.49
N LEU A 15 -9.54 13.70 19.57
CA LEU A 15 -9.95 13.14 18.28
C LEU A 15 -8.73 12.77 17.41
N GLN A 16 -7.71 13.62 17.33
CA GLN A 16 -6.47 13.31 16.60
C GLN A 16 -5.72 12.12 17.18
N ILE A 17 -5.70 11.95 18.51
CA ILE A 17 -5.16 10.77 19.17
C ILE A 17 -5.94 9.52 18.75
N GLY A 18 -7.27 9.61 18.67
CA GLY A 18 -8.12 8.53 18.15
C GLY A 18 -7.80 8.19 16.69
N CYS A 19 -7.71 9.21 15.83
CA CYS A 19 -7.39 9.03 14.41
C CYS A 19 -6.04 8.35 14.20
N VAL A 20 -4.96 8.81 14.85
CA VAL A 20 -3.65 8.21 14.64
C VAL A 20 -3.57 6.77 15.19
N ARG A 21 -4.35 6.44 16.23
CA ARG A 21 -4.40 5.07 16.79
C ARG A 21 -5.21 4.11 15.93
N PHE A 22 -6.31 4.57 15.33
CA PHE A 22 -7.22 3.72 14.56
C PHE A 22 -6.91 3.71 13.06
N LEU A 23 -6.68 4.88 12.47
CA LEU A 23 -6.38 5.05 11.04
C LEU A 23 -4.89 5.05 10.75
N GLY A 24 -4.02 5.19 11.76
CA GLY A 24 -2.57 5.32 11.55
C GLY A 24 -2.13 6.68 11.02
N THR A 25 -3.03 7.67 10.91
CA THR A 25 -2.70 9.01 10.40
C THR A 25 -3.53 10.12 11.07
N PHE A 26 -3.08 11.36 10.92
CA PHE A 26 -3.78 12.56 11.39
C PHE A 26 -4.73 13.07 10.31
N LEU A 27 -5.91 13.53 10.72
CA LEU A 27 -6.89 14.08 9.78
C LEU A 27 -6.74 15.60 9.65
N THR A 28 -6.73 16.09 8.42
CA THR A 28 -6.73 17.52 8.15
C THR A 28 -8.11 18.12 8.42
N ASP A 29 -9.17 17.44 7.98
CA ASP A 29 -10.56 17.82 8.20
C ASP A 29 -11.25 16.87 9.20
N MET A 30 -11.71 17.44 10.31
CA MET A 30 -12.36 16.73 11.41
C MET A 30 -13.81 16.33 11.09
N ASN A 31 -14.41 16.87 10.03
CA ASN A 31 -15.75 16.50 9.58
C ASN A 31 -15.81 15.08 9.01
N HIS A 32 -14.69 14.54 8.53
CA HIS A 32 -14.58 13.13 8.16
C HIS A 32 -14.72 12.19 9.35
N ILE A 33 -14.63 12.69 10.59
CA ILE A 33 -14.86 11.87 11.78
C ILE A 33 -16.38 11.69 11.97
N PRO A 34 -16.87 10.44 12.06
CA PRO A 34 -18.28 10.17 12.29
C PRO A 34 -18.83 10.94 13.49
N SER A 35 -20.05 11.45 13.37
CA SER A 35 -20.69 12.26 14.42
C SER A 35 -20.71 11.53 15.76
N GLY A 36 -21.04 10.23 15.78
CA GLY A 36 -21.03 9.41 17.00
C GLY A 36 -19.69 9.41 17.73
N VAL A 37 -18.56 9.36 17.01
CA VAL A 37 -17.22 9.40 17.59
C VAL A 37 -16.92 10.78 18.19
N ARG A 38 -17.34 11.85 17.52
CA ARG A 38 -17.20 13.23 18.02
C ARG A 38 -17.99 13.44 19.32
N HIS A 39 -19.25 13.01 19.35
CA HIS A 39 -20.11 13.11 20.53
C HIS A 39 -19.61 12.26 21.69
N PHE A 40 -19.21 11.02 21.40
CA PHE A 40 -18.66 10.12 22.41
C PHE A 40 -17.41 10.73 23.06
N THR A 41 -16.46 11.22 22.26
CA THR A 41 -15.23 11.84 22.76
C THR A 41 -15.51 13.10 23.57
N ALA A 42 -16.41 13.96 23.10
CA ALA A 42 -16.81 15.17 23.83
C ALA A 42 -17.41 14.85 25.20
N ARG A 43 -18.30 13.84 25.27
CA ARG A 43 -18.89 13.38 26.53
C ARG A 43 -17.84 12.89 27.51
N GLN A 44 -16.84 12.13 27.05
CA GLN A 44 -15.73 11.66 27.88
C GLN A 44 -14.88 12.82 28.44
N LEU A 45 -14.82 13.95 27.75
CA LEU A 45 -14.08 15.14 28.18
C LEU A 45 -14.91 16.13 29.01
N GLY A 46 -16.19 15.84 29.23
CA GLY A 46 -17.13 16.73 29.92
C GLY A 46 -17.59 17.93 29.07
N ILE A 47 -17.40 17.89 27.75
CA ILE A 47 -17.73 18.98 26.83
C ILE A 47 -19.17 18.79 26.33
N ARG A 48 -20.03 19.77 26.63
CA ARG A 48 -21.46 19.73 26.25
C ARG A 48 -21.72 20.23 24.83
N ASP A 49 -21.06 21.31 24.47
CA ASP A 49 -21.18 21.92 23.15
C ASP A 49 -20.08 21.39 22.22
N ILE A 50 -20.48 20.65 21.20
CA ILE A 50 -19.56 20.06 20.21
C ILE A 50 -19.27 21.04 19.08
N THR A 51 -20.07 22.10 18.92
CA THR A 51 -19.87 23.12 17.88
C THR A 51 -18.55 23.84 18.07
N VAL A 52 -18.00 23.86 19.29
CA VAL A 52 -16.64 24.32 19.59
C VAL A 52 -15.56 23.64 18.73
N LEU A 53 -15.81 22.44 18.21
CA LEU A 53 -14.87 21.78 17.29
C LEU A 53 -14.69 22.58 15.98
N ALA A 54 -15.65 23.40 15.58
CA ALA A 54 -15.51 24.29 14.41
C ALA A 54 -14.40 25.34 14.60
N GLU A 55 -14.08 25.69 15.86
CA GLU A 55 -12.97 26.60 16.18
C GLU A 55 -11.61 25.88 16.17
N TYR A 56 -11.61 24.55 16.22
CA TYR A 56 -10.38 23.76 16.25
C TYR A 56 -9.63 23.83 14.93
N GLY A 57 -8.38 24.29 14.98
CA GLY A 57 -7.50 24.25 13.82
C GLY A 57 -7.79 25.29 12.74
N GLN A 58 -8.58 26.33 13.07
CA GLN A 58 -8.77 27.54 12.26
C GLN A 58 -7.42 28.17 11.86
N ARG A 59 -6.42 28.07 12.75
CA ARG A 59 -5.01 28.32 12.40
C ARG A 59 -4.35 26.98 12.09
N GLU A 60 -3.84 26.82 10.86
CA GLU A 60 -3.16 25.59 10.44
C GLU A 60 -1.96 25.25 11.33
N ASN A 61 -1.27 26.26 11.87
CA ASN A 61 -0.14 26.07 12.77
C ASN A 61 -0.51 25.25 14.01
N THR A 62 -1.69 25.48 14.59
CA THR A 62 -2.16 24.78 15.79
C THR A 62 -2.35 23.28 15.54
N ARG A 63 -2.83 22.88 14.35
CA ARG A 63 -2.99 21.45 14.00
C ARG A 63 -1.64 20.75 13.87
N ARG A 64 -0.67 21.39 13.20
CA ARG A 64 0.69 20.85 13.04
C ARG A 64 1.41 20.76 14.39
N GLU A 65 1.27 21.77 15.23
CA GLU A 65 1.78 21.77 16.61
C GLU A 65 1.18 20.62 17.42
N HIS A 66 -0.14 20.43 17.38
CA HIS A 66 -0.78 19.32 18.09
C HIS A 66 -0.35 17.95 17.55
N ALA A 67 -0.23 17.77 16.24
CA ALA A 67 0.30 16.55 15.66
C ALA A 67 1.74 16.30 16.14
N ALA A 68 2.60 17.33 16.19
CA ALA A 68 3.95 17.23 16.74
C ALA A 68 3.94 16.83 18.23
N LEU A 69 3.08 17.42 19.05
CA LEU A 69 2.91 17.08 20.46
C LEU A 69 2.45 15.62 20.66
N ILE A 70 1.48 15.17 19.86
CA ILE A 70 1.00 13.79 19.90
C ILE A 70 2.13 12.82 19.51
N ARG A 71 2.88 13.14 18.46
CA ARG A 71 4.04 12.32 18.04
C ARG A 71 5.07 12.19 19.14
N GLN A 72 5.47 13.31 19.74
CA GLN A 72 6.47 13.32 20.81
C GLN A 72 6.00 12.53 22.03
N HIS A 73 4.75 12.72 22.45
CA HIS A 73 4.24 12.11 23.67
C HIS A 73 3.95 10.62 23.53
N TYR A 74 3.40 10.19 22.38
CA TYR A 74 3.04 8.79 22.12
C TYR A 74 4.08 8.02 21.31
N GLN A 75 5.22 8.65 21.01
CA GLN A 75 6.36 8.07 20.30
C GLN A 75 6.03 7.62 18.87
N TYR A 76 5.12 8.33 18.20
CA TYR A 76 4.88 8.10 16.76
C TYR A 76 6.02 8.68 15.94
N ARG A 77 6.36 8.00 14.85
CA ARG A 77 7.45 8.36 13.95
C ARG A 77 6.92 8.60 12.54
N GLU A 78 7.61 9.44 11.79
CA GLU A 78 7.31 9.64 10.38
C GLU A 78 7.75 8.44 9.55
N PHE A 79 7.09 8.25 8.41
CA PHE A 79 7.48 7.26 7.40
C PHE A 79 8.73 7.74 6.65
N ALA A 80 9.88 7.59 7.29
CA ALA A 80 11.19 7.97 6.77
C ALA A 80 12.20 6.85 7.03
N TRP A 81 13.45 7.06 6.61
CA TRP A 81 14.54 6.15 6.94
C TRP A 81 14.70 6.04 8.48
N PRO A 82 14.91 4.85 9.07
CA PRO A 82 15.15 3.54 8.45
C PRO A 82 13.88 2.71 8.19
N TRP A 83 12.69 3.24 8.51
CA TRP A 83 11.43 2.50 8.44
C TRP A 83 10.99 2.21 7.02
N THR A 84 11.21 3.15 6.11
CA THR A 84 11.03 2.93 4.66
C THR A 84 11.83 1.72 4.20
N PHE A 85 13.12 1.65 4.55
CA PHE A 85 13.99 0.52 4.21
C PHE A 85 13.53 -0.80 4.84
N ARG A 86 13.17 -0.78 6.13
CA ARG A 86 12.68 -1.98 6.84
C ARG A 86 11.39 -2.53 6.21
N LEU A 87 10.44 -1.65 5.86
CA LEU A 87 9.22 -2.04 5.17
C LEU A 87 9.53 -2.61 3.79
N THR A 88 10.37 -1.94 3.01
CA THR A 88 10.81 -2.44 1.69
C THR A 88 11.40 -3.84 1.80
N ARG A 89 12.26 -4.09 2.78
CA ARG A 89 12.88 -5.41 3.02
C ARG A 89 11.83 -6.46 3.37
N LEU A 90 10.89 -6.15 4.25
CA LEU A 90 9.78 -7.04 4.60
C LEU A 90 8.94 -7.41 3.37
N LEU A 91 8.49 -6.41 2.61
CA LEU A 91 7.68 -6.60 1.40
C LEU A 91 8.44 -7.39 0.33
N TYR A 92 9.75 -7.17 0.21
CA TYR A 92 10.59 -7.87 -0.74
C TYR A 92 10.71 -9.36 -0.39
N THR A 93 10.97 -9.69 0.88
CA THR A 93 11.00 -11.08 1.34
C THR A 93 9.66 -11.77 1.06
N ARG A 94 8.53 -11.10 1.30
CA ARG A 94 7.22 -11.69 0.98
C ARG A 94 6.99 -11.88 -0.51
N SER A 95 7.27 -10.86 -1.31
CA SER A 95 7.11 -10.90 -2.78
C SER A 95 8.03 -11.92 -3.45
N TRP A 96 9.18 -12.24 -2.85
CA TRP A 96 10.11 -13.25 -3.36
C TRP A 96 9.62 -14.68 -3.12
N ILE A 97 8.96 -14.93 -1.99
CA ILE A 97 8.51 -16.28 -1.59
C ILE A 97 7.16 -16.61 -2.22
N SER A 98 6.28 -15.61 -2.38
CA SER A 98 4.92 -15.83 -2.84
C SER A 98 4.46 -14.72 -3.79
N ASN A 99 3.71 -15.10 -4.83
CA ASN A 99 3.05 -14.15 -5.72
C ASN A 99 1.73 -13.65 -5.10
N GLU A 100 1.86 -12.87 -4.04
CA GLU A 100 0.71 -12.32 -3.30
C GLU A 100 -0.03 -11.24 -4.08
N ARG A 101 -1.34 -11.17 -3.85
CA ARG A 101 -2.18 -10.10 -4.38
C ARG A 101 -1.72 -8.76 -3.79
N PRO A 102 -1.68 -7.66 -4.57
CA PRO A 102 -1.26 -6.36 -4.07
C PRO A 102 -2.02 -5.89 -2.82
N GLY A 103 -3.31 -6.21 -2.70
CA GLY A 103 -4.12 -5.88 -1.53
C GLY A 103 -3.60 -6.50 -0.24
N LEU A 104 -3.15 -7.76 -0.27
CA LEU A 104 -2.59 -8.43 0.93
C LEU A 104 -1.27 -7.79 1.37
N LEU A 105 -0.44 -7.36 0.42
CA LEU A 105 0.80 -6.63 0.71
C LEU A 105 0.50 -5.23 1.26
N PHE A 106 -0.59 -4.61 0.82
CA PHE A 106 -1.05 -3.34 1.35
C PHE A 106 -1.51 -3.47 2.80
N ASP A 107 -2.34 -4.48 3.11
CA ASP A 107 -2.81 -4.77 4.47
C ASP A 107 -1.65 -5.15 5.40
N LEU A 108 -0.68 -5.92 4.89
CA LEU A 108 0.55 -6.23 5.61
C LEU A 108 1.36 -4.95 5.91
N ALA A 109 1.50 -4.06 4.93
CA ALA A 109 2.26 -2.82 5.09
C ALA A 109 1.61 -1.89 6.11
N THR A 110 0.29 -1.68 6.03
CA THR A 110 -0.44 -0.81 6.97
C THR A 110 -0.40 -1.38 8.38
N GLY A 111 -0.67 -2.68 8.55
CA GLY A 111 -0.60 -3.37 9.83
C GLY A 111 0.80 -3.28 10.47
N TRP A 112 1.85 -3.53 9.68
CA TRP A 112 3.23 -3.43 10.14
C TRP A 112 3.61 -2.01 10.57
N LEU A 113 3.23 -0.99 9.78
CA LEU A 113 3.50 0.41 10.12
C LEU A 113 2.77 0.83 11.40
N MET A 114 1.49 0.46 11.55
CA MET A 114 0.71 0.75 12.76
C MET A 114 1.31 0.08 13.99
N GLN A 115 1.72 -1.19 13.89
CA GLN A 115 2.37 -1.94 14.98
C GLN A 115 3.66 -1.25 15.45
N HIS A 116 4.41 -0.64 14.52
CA HIS A 116 5.64 0.09 14.82
C HIS A 116 5.44 1.58 15.13
N ARG A 117 4.18 2.04 15.27
CA ARG A 117 3.82 3.45 15.50
C ARG A 117 4.40 4.40 14.45
N ILE A 118 4.44 3.94 13.20
CA ILE A 118 4.81 4.76 12.05
C ILE A 118 3.54 5.35 11.45
N ILE A 119 3.54 6.66 11.26
CA ILE A 119 2.42 7.36 10.63
C ILE A 119 2.31 6.86 9.20
N LEU A 120 1.10 6.43 8.81
CA LEU A 120 0.85 5.93 7.47
C LEU A 120 1.10 7.05 6.44
N PRO A 121 1.92 6.81 5.42
CA PRO A 121 2.02 7.71 4.29
C PRO A 121 0.73 7.61 3.45
N GLY A 122 0.62 8.46 2.41
CA GLY A 122 -0.50 8.38 1.48
C GLY A 122 -0.62 6.98 0.85
N ALA A 123 -1.85 6.55 0.56
CA ALA A 123 -2.11 5.24 -0.04
C ALA A 123 -1.38 5.05 -1.38
N THR A 124 -1.23 6.13 -2.16
CA THR A 124 -0.46 6.14 -3.41
C THR A 124 1.02 5.89 -3.18
N THR A 125 1.60 6.42 -2.09
CA THR A 125 2.99 6.17 -1.69
C THR A 125 3.23 4.69 -1.38
N LEU A 126 2.33 4.06 -0.60
CA LEU A 126 2.42 2.62 -0.33
C LEU A 126 2.22 1.79 -1.59
N THR A 127 1.23 2.14 -2.41
CA THR A 127 0.94 1.41 -3.66
C THR A 127 2.13 1.43 -4.59
N ARG A 128 2.77 2.60 -4.78
CA ARG A 128 3.99 2.72 -5.59
C ARG A 128 5.13 1.87 -5.01
N LEU A 129 5.36 1.93 -3.70
CA LEU A 129 6.41 1.13 -3.05
C LEU A 129 6.19 -0.38 -3.26
N ILE A 130 4.95 -0.86 -3.09
CA ILE A 130 4.60 -2.26 -3.28
C ILE A 130 4.84 -2.68 -4.73
N SER A 131 4.40 -1.88 -5.70
CA SER A 131 4.64 -2.14 -7.12
C SER A 131 6.14 -2.25 -7.45
N GLU A 132 6.95 -1.29 -7.00
CA GLU A 132 8.40 -1.30 -7.21
C GLU A 132 9.08 -2.53 -6.58
N VAL A 133 8.65 -2.91 -5.38
CA VAL A 133 9.21 -4.09 -4.68
C VAL A 133 8.86 -5.38 -5.42
N ARG A 134 7.61 -5.51 -5.87
CA ARG A 134 7.15 -6.67 -6.64
C ARG A 134 7.87 -6.77 -7.97
N GLU A 135 8.02 -5.67 -8.68
CA GLU A 135 8.77 -5.63 -9.95
C GLU A 135 10.22 -6.07 -9.74
N LYS A 136 10.89 -5.59 -8.70
CA LYS A 136 12.26 -6.02 -8.36
C LYS A 136 12.35 -7.51 -8.01
N ALA A 137 11.36 -8.05 -7.30
CA ALA A 137 11.31 -9.48 -7.00
C ALA A 137 11.12 -10.32 -8.28
N THR A 138 10.21 -9.89 -9.16
CA THR A 138 9.94 -10.50 -10.46
C THR A 138 11.15 -10.45 -11.39
N LEU A 139 11.82 -9.30 -11.51
CA LEU A 139 13.04 -9.16 -12.31
C LEU A 139 14.16 -10.08 -11.80
N ARG A 140 14.32 -10.20 -10.47
CA ARG A 140 15.28 -11.16 -9.92
C ARG A 140 14.92 -12.61 -10.28
N LEU A 141 13.62 -12.95 -10.28
CA LEU A 141 13.16 -14.28 -10.65
C LEU A 141 13.50 -14.56 -12.12
N TRP A 142 13.16 -13.64 -13.02
CA TRP A 142 13.49 -13.75 -14.44
C TRP A 142 14.99 -13.87 -14.69
N ASN A 143 15.81 -13.05 -14.02
CA ASN A 143 17.26 -13.14 -14.13
C ASN A 143 17.80 -14.49 -13.63
N LYS A 144 17.22 -15.06 -12.58
CA LYS A 144 17.59 -16.41 -12.11
C LYS A 144 17.18 -17.49 -13.11
N LEU A 145 15.98 -17.40 -13.68
CA LEU A 145 15.47 -18.35 -14.67
C LEU A 145 16.26 -18.28 -15.98
N ALA A 146 16.61 -17.08 -16.46
CA ALA A 146 17.38 -16.88 -17.69
C ALA A 146 18.79 -17.48 -17.63
N LEU A 147 19.34 -17.68 -16.42
CA LEU A 147 20.65 -18.31 -16.23
C LEU A 147 20.59 -19.85 -16.23
N ILE A 148 19.41 -20.47 -16.16
CA ILE A 148 19.26 -21.94 -16.09
C ILE A 148 19.57 -22.62 -17.43
N PRO A 149 19.07 -22.16 -18.59
CA PRO A 149 19.24 -22.88 -19.84
C PRO A 149 20.69 -22.83 -20.35
N SER A 150 21.13 -23.94 -20.96
CA SER A 150 22.39 -24.02 -21.71
C SER A 150 22.36 -23.14 -22.95
N ALA A 151 23.53 -22.90 -23.59
CA ALA A 151 23.60 -22.11 -24.81
C ALA A 151 22.73 -22.69 -25.95
N GLU A 152 22.71 -24.02 -26.09
CA GLU A 152 21.86 -24.71 -27.06
C GLU A 152 20.37 -24.51 -26.75
N GLN A 153 19.96 -24.68 -25.48
CA GLN A 153 18.58 -24.46 -25.06
C GLN A 153 18.14 -23.00 -25.25
N ARG A 154 19.03 -22.02 -25.06
CA ARG A 154 18.75 -20.61 -25.34
C ARG A 154 18.47 -20.39 -26.82
N SER A 155 19.32 -20.95 -27.69
CA SER A 155 19.10 -20.85 -29.14
C SER A 155 17.77 -21.49 -29.56
N GLN A 156 17.43 -22.67 -29.01
CA GLN A 156 16.14 -23.31 -29.26
C GLN A 156 14.95 -22.45 -28.77
N LEU A 157 15.04 -21.84 -27.58
CA LEU A 157 14.01 -20.94 -27.04
C LEU A 157 13.86 -19.67 -27.88
N GLU A 158 14.97 -19.10 -28.38
CA GLU A 158 14.96 -17.92 -29.25
C GLU A 158 14.31 -18.21 -30.61
N MET A 159 14.53 -19.40 -31.19
CA MET A 159 13.85 -19.80 -32.42
C MET A 159 12.32 -19.84 -32.27
N LEU A 160 11.80 -20.09 -31.06
CA LEU A 160 10.34 -20.08 -30.81
C LEU A 160 9.72 -18.68 -30.97
N LEU A 161 10.51 -17.62 -30.85
CA LEU A 161 10.05 -16.22 -30.92
C LEU A 161 10.01 -15.68 -32.36
N GLY A 162 10.62 -16.36 -33.32
CA GLY A 162 10.63 -15.95 -34.73
C GLY A 162 9.28 -16.15 -35.44
N PRO A 163 8.99 -15.38 -36.50
CA PRO A 163 7.85 -15.63 -37.37
C PRO A 163 8.00 -16.99 -38.08
N THR A 164 6.90 -17.70 -38.28
CA THR A 164 6.89 -18.92 -39.09
C THR A 164 6.60 -18.57 -40.55
N ASP A 165 7.29 -19.22 -41.50
CA ASP A 165 7.22 -18.92 -42.94
C ASP A 165 5.80 -18.95 -43.54
N CYS A 166 4.85 -19.61 -42.86
CA CYS A 166 3.47 -19.75 -43.31
C CYS A 166 2.41 -19.14 -42.37
N SER A 167 2.78 -18.41 -41.31
CA SER A 167 1.78 -17.81 -40.42
C SER A 167 2.23 -16.48 -39.79
N ARG A 168 1.27 -15.59 -39.54
CA ARG A 168 1.51 -14.32 -38.82
C ARG A 168 1.87 -14.50 -37.35
N LEU A 169 1.82 -15.73 -36.83
CA LEU A 169 2.05 -16.04 -35.42
C LEU A 169 3.44 -16.68 -35.25
N SER A 170 4.08 -16.38 -34.12
CA SER A 170 5.30 -17.10 -33.72
C SER A 170 4.98 -18.55 -33.31
N LEU A 171 5.98 -19.43 -33.36
CA LEU A 171 5.81 -20.83 -32.92
C LEU A 171 5.39 -20.88 -31.43
N LEU A 172 5.92 -19.97 -30.61
CA LEU A 172 5.51 -19.84 -29.21
C LEU A 172 4.02 -19.48 -29.05
N GLU A 173 3.49 -18.58 -29.89
CA GLU A 173 2.06 -18.22 -29.86
C GLU A 173 1.17 -19.38 -30.29
N SER A 174 1.62 -20.19 -31.24
CA SER A 174 0.95 -21.44 -31.61
C SER A 174 0.89 -22.41 -30.43
N LEU A 175 2.02 -22.64 -29.75
CA LEU A 175 2.12 -23.54 -28.60
C LEU A 175 1.34 -23.07 -27.36
N LYS A 176 1.12 -21.76 -27.21
CA LYS A 176 0.28 -21.19 -26.13
C LYS A 176 -1.21 -21.40 -26.33
N LYS A 177 -1.66 -21.66 -27.56
CA LYS A 177 -3.08 -21.99 -27.81
C LYS A 177 -3.34 -23.41 -27.32
N GLY A 178 -4.33 -23.55 -26.43
CA GLY A 178 -4.82 -24.87 -26.04
C GLY A 178 -5.39 -25.63 -27.25
N PRO A 179 -5.53 -26.96 -27.17
CA PRO A 179 -6.13 -27.75 -28.24
C PRO A 179 -7.53 -27.20 -28.57
N VAL A 180 -7.73 -26.83 -29.83
CA VAL A 180 -9.03 -26.39 -30.33
C VAL A 180 -9.73 -27.61 -30.90
N THR A 181 -11.00 -27.84 -30.56
CA THR A 181 -11.82 -28.82 -31.29
C THR A 181 -11.88 -28.39 -32.75
N ILE A 182 -11.26 -29.20 -33.62
CA ILE A 182 -11.28 -29.03 -35.06
C ILE A 182 -12.75 -29.18 -35.48
N SER A 183 -13.38 -28.11 -35.97
CA SER A 183 -14.73 -28.21 -36.53
C SER A 183 -14.71 -29.07 -37.79
N GLY A 184 -15.72 -29.94 -37.95
CA GLY A 184 -15.80 -31.00 -38.96
C GLY A 184 -15.34 -30.69 -40.39
N PRO A 185 -15.49 -29.48 -40.96
CA PRO A 185 -15.01 -29.19 -42.31
C PRO A 185 -13.49 -29.22 -42.47
N ALA A 186 -12.72 -28.90 -41.41
CA ALA A 186 -11.25 -28.86 -41.47
C ALA A 186 -10.59 -30.23 -41.26
N PHE A 187 -11.38 -31.28 -40.96
CA PHE A 187 -10.88 -32.66 -40.86
C PHE A 187 -10.76 -33.33 -42.24
N ASN A 188 -11.49 -32.85 -43.25
CA ASN A 188 -11.52 -33.45 -44.58
C ASN A 188 -10.44 -32.90 -45.54
N GLU A 189 -9.67 -31.90 -45.12
CA GLU A 189 -8.60 -31.28 -45.92
C GLU A 189 -7.18 -31.55 -45.36
N ALA A 190 -7.05 -32.42 -44.35
CA ALA A 190 -5.77 -32.91 -43.81
C ALA A 190 -5.46 -34.31 -44.35
#